data_AF-A0A328PWG1-F1
#
_entry.id   AF-A0A328PWG1-F1
#
_cell.length_a   1.000
_cell.length_b   1.000
_cell.length_c   1.000
_cell.angle_alpha   90.00
_cell.angle_beta   90.00
_cell.angle_gamma   90.00
#
_symmetry.space_group_name_H-M   'P 1'
#
loop_
_entity.id
_entity.type
_entity.pdbx_description
1 polymer ?
#
loop_
_entity_poly.entity_id
_entity_poly.type
_entity_poly.pdbx_seq_one_letter_code
_entity_poly.pdbx_strand_id
1 'polypeptide(L)'
;MAKNEENGSSLRNLLVIIGTMVVIYLATFVLWGLYEENLETQYYYPYLKIKESGYERVTKYPYTPKGFNLTIEKSQYTNIYIVNTIYGSFTIQTFDDRFFFFENSNMIVISYPSYDFRGLEYSVIQKNGNVFKFVIVPNEEVINEVFNFIENLLRIKVLQVPELETYEYINEGEYAYNIISNNKEFSLSKDLIETIGESNDYIFLISRKYGLFNKIYYIEKSTTKIGELIMITQMDNSWI
;
A
#
# COMPACT_ATOMS: atom_id res chain seq x y z
N MET A 1 -10.33 5.31 -72.50
CA MET A 1 -9.02 5.09 -71.83
C MET A 1 -8.93 5.71 -70.43
N ALA A 2 -9.62 6.82 -70.10
CA ALA A 2 -9.51 7.48 -68.79
C ALA A 2 -10.09 6.73 -67.56
N LYS A 3 -11.04 5.79 -67.74
CA LYS A 3 -11.74 5.13 -66.62
C LYS A 3 -10.91 4.06 -65.88
N ASN A 4 -9.86 3.53 -66.52
CA ASN A 4 -8.99 2.51 -65.93
C ASN A 4 -7.85 3.12 -65.07
N GLU A 5 -7.43 4.35 -65.37
CA GLU A 5 -6.42 5.07 -64.58
C GLU A 5 -6.98 5.59 -63.24
N GLU A 6 -8.23 6.07 -63.23
CA GLU A 6 -8.93 6.50 -62.01
C GLU A 6 -9.14 5.34 -61.02
N ASN A 7 -9.57 4.18 -61.51
CA ASN A 7 -9.77 3.00 -60.67
C ASN A 7 -8.45 2.44 -60.12
N GLY A 8 -7.36 2.48 -60.90
CA GLY A 8 -6.04 2.05 -60.43
C GLY A 8 -5.46 2.96 -59.33
N SER A 9 -5.69 4.27 -59.45
CA SER A 9 -5.31 5.26 -58.42
C SER A 9 -6.12 5.09 -57.13
N SER A 10 -7.44 4.88 -57.25
CA SER A 10 -8.34 4.66 -56.11
C SER A 10 -8.02 3.35 -55.35
N LEU A 11 -7.78 2.25 -56.07
CA LEU A 11 -7.40 0.96 -55.46
C LEU A 11 -6.02 1.04 -54.78
N ARG A 12 -5.07 1.75 -55.39
CA ARG A 12 -3.76 1.98 -54.78
C ARG A 12 -3.89 2.79 -53.50
N ASN A 13 -4.70 3.84 -53.48
CA ASN A 13 -4.95 4.64 -52.28
C ASN A 13 -5.65 3.83 -51.19
N LEU A 14 -6.63 2.98 -51.55
CA LEU A 14 -7.30 2.09 -50.61
C LEU A 14 -6.32 1.08 -50.00
N LEU A 15 -5.44 0.47 -50.81
CA LEU A 15 -4.41 -0.45 -50.33
C LEU A 15 -3.39 0.24 -49.43
N VAL A 16 -3.03 1.50 -49.72
CA VAL A 16 -2.18 2.31 -48.85
C VAL A 16 -2.88 2.56 -47.51
N ILE A 17 -4.16 2.94 -47.50
CA ILE A 17 -4.93 3.17 -46.26
C ILE A 17 -5.01 1.88 -45.42
N ILE A 18 -5.35 0.74 -46.03
CA ILE A 18 -5.42 -0.56 -45.35
C ILE A 18 -4.04 -0.93 -44.80
N GLY A 19 -2.98 -0.76 -45.59
CA GLY A 19 -1.60 -0.99 -45.14
C GLY A 19 -1.23 -0.11 -43.95
N THR A 20 -1.57 1.17 -43.98
CA THR A 20 -1.33 2.09 -42.86
C THR A 20 -2.12 1.69 -41.61
N MET A 21 -3.39 1.29 -41.74
CA MET A 21 -4.19 0.81 -40.61
C MET A 21 -3.60 -0.45 -39.97
N VAL A 22 -3.12 -1.39 -40.78
CA VAL A 22 -2.44 -2.60 -40.27
C VAL A 22 -1.15 -2.24 -39.51
N VAL A 23 -0.35 -1.30 -40.04
CA VAL A 23 0.86 -0.81 -39.36
C VAL A 23 0.53 -0.12 -38.04
N ILE A 24 -0.49 0.74 -38.01
CA ILE A 24 -0.95 1.39 -36.78
C ILE A 24 -1.43 0.34 -35.76
N TYR A 25 -2.18 -0.66 -36.21
CA TYR A 25 -2.69 -1.71 -35.32
C TYR A 25 -1.55 -2.56 -34.74
N LEU A 26 -0.57 -2.95 -35.56
CA LEU A 26 0.64 -3.65 -35.11
C LEU A 26 1.45 -2.81 -34.12
N ALA A 27 1.67 -1.52 -34.42
CA ALA A 27 2.36 -0.62 -33.51
C ALA A 27 1.62 -0.48 -32.18
N THR A 28 0.29 -0.34 -32.21
CA THR A 28 -0.56 -0.27 -31.02
C THR A 28 -0.50 -1.56 -30.22
N PHE A 29 -0.54 -2.72 -30.88
CA PHE A 29 -0.43 -4.03 -30.23
C PHE A 29 0.93 -4.23 -29.54
N VAL A 30 2.03 -3.84 -30.20
CA VAL A 30 3.38 -3.91 -29.61
C VAL A 30 3.52 -2.91 -28.46
N LEU A 31 3.03 -1.68 -28.62
CA LEU A 31 3.03 -0.67 -27.56
C LEU A 31 2.16 -1.10 -26.38
N TRP A 32 1.05 -1.78 -26.64
CA TRP A 32 0.20 -2.36 -25.61
C TRP A 32 0.90 -3.49 -24.87
N GLY A 33 1.57 -4.41 -25.58
CA GLY A 33 2.37 -5.46 -24.95
C GLY A 33 3.53 -4.90 -24.13
N LEU A 34 4.25 -3.89 -24.63
CA LEU A 34 5.28 -3.17 -23.87
C LEU A 34 4.69 -2.40 -22.68
N TYR A 35 3.48 -1.88 -22.81
CA TYR A 35 2.77 -1.21 -21.72
C TYR A 35 2.31 -2.20 -20.67
N GLU A 36 1.76 -3.36 -21.04
CA GLU A 36 1.41 -4.46 -20.13
C GLU A 36 2.65 -5.03 -19.45
N GLU A 37 3.72 -5.32 -20.19
CA GLU A 37 4.99 -5.79 -19.63
C GLU A 37 5.60 -4.74 -18.70
N ASN A 38 5.56 -3.45 -19.05
CA ASN A 38 5.97 -2.37 -18.13
C ASN A 38 5.01 -2.22 -16.94
N LEU A 39 3.70 -2.46 -17.08
CA LEU A 39 2.76 -2.43 -15.96
C LEU A 39 2.99 -3.62 -15.01
N GLU A 40 3.33 -4.79 -15.55
CA GLU A 40 3.65 -5.99 -14.78
C GLU A 40 5.02 -5.87 -14.10
N THR A 41 6.01 -5.25 -14.75
CA THR A 41 7.38 -5.10 -14.23
C THR A 41 7.63 -3.81 -13.45
N GLN A 42 6.82 -2.76 -13.61
CA GLN A 42 6.87 -1.57 -12.77
C GLN A 42 5.86 -1.64 -11.64
N TYR A 43 6.26 -2.15 -10.47
CA TYR A 43 5.75 -1.77 -9.14
C TYR A 43 4.22 -1.63 -8.93
N TYR A 44 3.38 -2.14 -9.82
CA TYR A 44 1.95 -1.76 -9.90
C TYR A 44 1.03 -2.79 -9.27
N TYR A 45 1.47 -4.03 -9.06
CA TYR A 45 0.62 -5.09 -8.49
C TYR A 45 1.10 -5.72 -7.17
N PRO A 46 1.18 -4.91 -6.10
CA PRO A 46 1.44 -5.32 -4.71
C PRO A 46 0.50 -6.41 -4.20
N TYR A 47 -0.74 -6.38 -4.66
CA TYR A 47 -1.77 -7.32 -4.27
C TYR A 47 -1.47 -8.76 -4.74
N LEU A 48 -0.60 -8.95 -5.74
CA LEU A 48 -0.17 -10.28 -6.17
C LEU A 48 0.70 -10.93 -5.09
N LYS A 49 1.55 -10.15 -4.42
CA LYS A 49 2.44 -10.62 -3.34
C LYS A 49 1.73 -10.82 -2.00
N ILE A 50 0.58 -10.18 -1.74
CA ILE A 50 -0.23 -10.48 -0.53
C ILE A 50 -0.67 -11.95 -0.50
N LYS A 51 -0.94 -12.54 -1.68
CA LYS A 51 -1.35 -13.94 -1.80
C LYS A 51 -0.29 -14.92 -1.27
N GLU A 52 0.97 -14.51 -1.22
CA GLU A 52 2.10 -15.36 -0.82
C GLU A 52 2.44 -15.26 0.67
N SER A 53 1.89 -14.29 1.39
CA SER A 53 2.38 -13.86 2.71
C SER A 53 1.43 -14.18 3.87
N GLY A 54 0.57 -15.19 3.71
CA GLY A 54 -0.22 -15.76 4.81
C GLY A 54 -1.60 -15.14 5.04
N TYR A 55 -2.06 -14.23 4.17
CA TYR A 55 -3.46 -13.79 4.16
C TYR A 55 -4.38 -14.78 3.47
N GLU A 56 -5.59 -14.95 4.03
CA GLU A 56 -6.69 -15.60 3.34
C GLU A 56 -7.37 -14.62 2.39
N ARG A 57 -7.47 -14.97 1.11
CA ARG A 57 -8.23 -14.15 0.15
C ARG A 57 -9.73 -14.33 0.38
N VAL A 58 -10.44 -13.22 0.50
CA VAL A 58 -11.89 -13.19 0.51
C VAL A 58 -12.41 -13.47 -0.91
N THR A 59 -13.19 -14.53 -1.05
CA THR A 59 -13.68 -15.02 -2.37
C THR A 59 -15.18 -14.93 -2.53
N LYS A 60 -15.93 -14.64 -1.45
CA LYS A 60 -17.39 -14.58 -1.44
C LYS A 60 -17.89 -13.57 -0.42
N TYR A 61 -19.03 -12.96 -0.71
CA TYR A 61 -19.74 -12.03 0.18
C TYR A 61 -21.17 -12.56 0.43
N PRO A 62 -21.67 -12.56 1.68
CA PRO A 62 -20.96 -12.19 2.90
C PRO A 62 -19.80 -13.14 3.22
N TYR A 63 -18.70 -12.58 3.73
CA TYR A 63 -17.54 -13.33 4.19
C TYR A 63 -17.55 -13.40 5.71
N THR A 64 -17.73 -14.60 6.25
CA THR A 64 -17.62 -14.88 7.69
C THR A 64 -16.61 -16.02 7.86
N PRO A 65 -15.35 -15.73 8.22
CA PRO A 65 -14.37 -16.78 8.42
C PRO A 65 -14.78 -17.65 9.63
N LYS A 66 -14.57 -18.97 9.55
CA LYS A 66 -15.05 -19.90 10.58
C LYS A 66 -14.35 -19.66 11.91
N GLY A 67 -15.13 -19.54 12.99
CA GLY A 67 -14.60 -19.36 14.34
C GLY A 67 -14.28 -17.90 14.69
N PHE A 68 -14.65 -16.96 13.81
CA PHE A 68 -14.37 -15.55 13.99
C PHE A 68 -15.65 -14.72 14.04
N ASN A 69 -15.63 -13.68 14.87
CA ASN A 69 -16.74 -12.75 14.98
C ASN A 69 -16.51 -11.55 14.08
N LEU A 70 -16.30 -11.83 12.79
CA LEU A 70 -16.13 -10.82 11.74
C LEU A 70 -16.99 -11.21 10.54
N THR A 71 -17.71 -10.24 9.98
CA THR A 71 -18.43 -10.43 8.72
C THR A 71 -18.19 -9.25 7.78
N ILE A 72 -17.81 -9.54 6.54
CA ILE A 72 -17.65 -8.54 5.47
C ILE A 72 -18.79 -8.70 4.47
N GLU A 73 -19.56 -7.64 4.25
CA GLU A 73 -20.76 -7.65 3.41
C GLU A 73 -20.70 -6.53 2.37
N LYS A 74 -21.38 -6.73 1.24
CA LYS A 74 -21.60 -5.66 0.27
C LYS A 74 -22.66 -4.72 0.82
N SER A 75 -22.42 -3.42 0.73
CA SER A 75 -23.48 -2.43 0.96
C SER A 75 -24.39 -2.30 -0.26
N GLN A 76 -25.46 -1.52 -0.13
CA GLN A 76 -26.32 -1.12 -1.26
C GLN A 76 -25.63 -0.20 -2.27
N TYR A 77 -24.46 0.37 -1.92
CA TYR A 77 -23.69 1.26 -2.77
C TYR A 77 -22.50 0.52 -3.40
N THR A 78 -22.25 0.78 -4.68
CA THR A 78 -21.09 0.25 -5.41
C THR A 78 -19.80 0.62 -4.68
N ASN A 79 -18.85 -0.30 -4.65
CA ASN A 79 -17.51 -0.10 -4.07
C ASN A 79 -17.48 0.17 -2.54
N ILE A 80 -18.61 -0.01 -1.85
CA ILE A 80 -18.70 0.15 -0.40
C ILE A 80 -19.08 -1.19 0.25
N TYR A 81 -18.30 -1.57 1.25
CA TYR A 81 -18.42 -2.80 2.02
C TYR A 81 -18.60 -2.47 3.49
N ILE A 82 -19.36 -3.31 4.19
CA ILE A 82 -19.61 -3.18 5.62
C ILE A 82 -18.83 -4.28 6.32
N VAL A 83 -18.00 -3.91 7.28
CA VAL A 83 -17.29 -4.83 8.17
C VAL A 83 -17.95 -4.78 9.53
N ASN A 84 -18.53 -5.89 9.94
CA ASN A 84 -19.12 -6.07 11.26
C ASN A 84 -18.17 -6.90 12.11
N THR A 85 -17.83 -6.41 13.30
CA THR A 85 -17.01 -7.12 14.30
C THR A 85 -17.71 -7.08 15.66
N ILE A 86 -17.23 -7.87 16.63
CA ILE A 86 -17.68 -7.74 18.03
C ILE A 86 -17.38 -6.38 18.68
N TYR A 87 -16.43 -5.63 18.12
CA TYR A 87 -16.03 -4.33 18.64
C TYR A 87 -16.78 -3.15 17.99
N GLY A 88 -17.61 -3.43 16.98
CA GLY A 88 -18.31 -2.40 16.23
C GLY A 88 -18.32 -2.69 14.74
N SER A 89 -18.95 -1.78 14.00
CA SER A 89 -19.11 -1.88 12.55
C SER A 89 -18.52 -0.65 11.88
N PHE A 90 -17.83 -0.84 10.76
CA PHE A 90 -17.28 0.25 9.97
C PHE A 90 -17.39 -0.05 8.48
N THR A 91 -17.27 0.98 7.65
CA THR A 91 -17.31 0.84 6.21
C THR A 91 -15.91 0.87 5.60
N ILE A 92 -15.78 0.12 4.51
CA ILE A 92 -14.61 0.12 3.63
C ILE A 92 -15.07 0.57 2.26
N GLN A 93 -14.32 1.50 1.67
CA GLN A 93 -14.50 1.91 0.30
C GLN A 93 -13.28 1.47 -0.51
N THR A 94 -13.50 0.76 -1.61
CA THR A 94 -12.43 0.24 -2.47
C THR A 94 -12.91 0.07 -3.91
N PHE A 95 -12.06 0.38 -4.89
CA PHE A 95 -12.37 0.19 -6.31
C PHE A 95 -12.42 -1.28 -6.73
N ASP A 96 -11.96 -2.20 -5.89
CA ASP A 96 -11.73 -3.60 -6.23
C ASP A 96 -12.09 -4.52 -5.06
N ASP A 97 -12.76 -5.63 -5.33
CA ASP A 97 -13.28 -6.55 -4.31
C ASP A 97 -12.28 -7.61 -3.82
N ARG A 98 -10.99 -7.42 -4.11
CA ARG A 98 -9.88 -8.22 -3.59
C ARG A 98 -9.53 -7.83 -2.15
N PHE A 99 -10.24 -8.45 -1.21
CA PHE A 99 -9.92 -8.35 0.20
C PHE A 99 -9.04 -9.53 0.64
N PHE A 100 -8.17 -9.24 1.61
CA PHE A 100 -7.27 -10.19 2.23
C PHE A 100 -7.45 -10.11 3.75
N PHE A 101 -7.53 -11.27 4.40
CA PHE A 101 -7.83 -11.40 5.82
C PHE A 101 -6.69 -12.11 6.57
N PHE A 102 -6.29 -11.56 7.71
CA PHE A 102 -5.33 -12.15 8.63
C PHE A 102 -5.79 -11.93 10.06
N GLU A 103 -5.53 -12.89 10.94
CA GLU A 103 -5.81 -12.77 12.37
C GLU A 103 -4.75 -13.48 13.20
N ASN A 104 -4.40 -12.89 14.35
CA ASN A 104 -3.61 -13.53 15.38
C ASN A 104 -4.27 -13.40 16.76
N SER A 105 -3.53 -13.70 17.83
CA SER A 105 -4.06 -13.67 19.19
C SER A 105 -4.53 -12.28 19.64
N ASN A 106 -4.05 -11.20 19.01
CA ASN A 106 -4.20 -9.84 19.51
C ASN A 106 -4.97 -8.91 18.55
N MET A 107 -4.99 -9.21 17.25
CA MET A 107 -5.57 -8.33 16.24
C MET A 107 -6.11 -9.07 15.04
N ILE A 108 -6.99 -8.40 14.31
CA ILE A 108 -7.54 -8.78 13.02
C ILE A 108 -7.10 -7.72 12.00
N VAL A 109 -6.67 -8.15 10.83
CA VAL A 109 -6.23 -7.27 9.74
C VAL A 109 -7.03 -7.59 8.49
N ILE A 110 -7.64 -6.55 7.92
CA ILE A 110 -8.29 -6.62 6.61
C ILE A 110 -7.52 -5.69 5.67
N SER A 111 -7.00 -6.25 4.59
CA SER A 111 -6.20 -5.52 3.60
C SER A 111 -6.92 -5.49 2.27
N TYR A 112 -6.96 -4.32 1.62
CA TYR A 112 -7.70 -4.09 0.38
C TYR A 112 -7.06 -2.96 -0.44
N PRO A 113 -7.27 -2.91 -1.77
CA PRO A 113 -6.85 -1.78 -2.57
C PRO A 113 -7.48 -0.48 -2.06
N SER A 114 -6.69 0.56 -1.81
CA SER A 114 -7.23 1.83 -1.33
C SER A 114 -8.05 2.54 -2.42
N TYR A 115 -9.10 3.25 -2.00
CA TYR A 115 -9.91 4.09 -2.90
C TYR A 115 -9.32 5.49 -3.09
N ASP A 116 -8.74 6.08 -2.05
CA ASP A 116 -8.25 7.46 -2.13
C ASP A 116 -6.79 7.54 -2.59
N PHE A 117 -6.04 6.44 -2.46
CA PHE A 117 -4.61 6.40 -2.72
C PHE A 117 -4.22 5.23 -3.61
N ARG A 118 -3.15 5.43 -4.38
CA ARG A 118 -2.47 4.34 -5.07
C ARG A 118 -1.73 3.50 -4.03
N GLY A 119 -2.37 2.46 -3.52
CA GLY A 119 -1.75 1.55 -2.55
C GLY A 119 -2.71 0.53 -1.96
N LEU A 120 -2.25 -0.13 -0.90
CA LEU A 120 -3.02 -1.08 -0.12
C LEU A 120 -3.35 -0.45 1.22
N GLU A 121 -4.64 -0.42 1.53
CA GLU A 121 -5.14 -0.02 2.82
C GLU A 121 -5.27 -1.23 3.73
N TYR A 122 -4.89 -1.04 4.98
CA TYR A 122 -4.94 -2.04 6.04
C TYR A 122 -5.82 -1.47 7.14
N SER A 123 -6.95 -2.13 7.39
CA SER A 123 -7.76 -1.91 8.58
C SER A 123 -7.30 -2.90 9.66
N VAL A 124 -6.66 -2.39 10.71
CA VAL A 124 -6.24 -3.21 11.85
C VAL A 124 -7.19 -2.98 13.01
N ILE A 125 -7.80 -4.07 13.46
CA ILE A 125 -8.76 -4.11 14.57
C ILE A 125 -8.10 -4.89 15.70
N GLN A 126 -7.69 -4.17 16.74
CA GLN A 126 -7.14 -4.78 17.94
C GLN A 126 -8.26 -5.40 18.78
N LYS A 127 -7.98 -6.51 19.46
CA LYS A 127 -8.96 -7.20 20.31
C LYS A 127 -9.33 -6.45 21.61
N ASN A 128 -8.71 -5.31 21.86
CA ASN A 128 -9.11 -4.34 22.89
C ASN A 128 -10.20 -3.35 22.39
N GLY A 129 -10.59 -3.42 21.11
CA GLY A 129 -11.60 -2.55 20.49
C GLY A 129 -11.03 -1.38 19.69
N ASN A 130 -9.71 -1.14 19.73
CA ASN A 130 -9.09 -0.07 18.95
C ASN A 130 -9.02 -0.44 17.46
N VAL A 131 -9.38 0.50 16.60
CA VAL A 131 -9.29 0.34 15.14
C VAL A 131 -8.44 1.46 14.58
N PHE A 132 -7.49 1.11 13.72
CA PHE A 132 -6.71 2.09 12.96
C PHE A 132 -6.56 1.64 11.52
N LYS A 133 -6.55 2.62 10.60
CA LYS A 133 -6.33 2.38 9.17
C LYS A 133 -5.11 3.13 8.67
N PHE A 134 -4.30 2.43 7.91
CA PHE A 134 -3.16 3.01 7.20
C PHE A 134 -3.10 2.47 5.78
N VAL A 135 -2.49 3.26 4.90
CA VAL A 135 -2.17 2.90 3.53
C VAL A 135 -0.68 2.80 3.36
N ILE A 136 -0.29 1.74 2.66
CA ILE A 136 1.07 1.56 2.19
C ILE A 136 1.05 1.84 0.71
N VAL A 137 1.86 2.81 0.30
CA VAL A 137 2.24 2.95 -1.10
C VAL A 137 3.35 1.92 -1.34
N PRO A 138 3.05 0.84 -2.05
CA PRO A 138 3.89 -0.33 -2.06
C PRO A 138 5.09 -0.14 -2.98
N ASN A 139 6.27 -0.42 -2.43
CA ASN A 139 7.47 -0.80 -3.15
C ASN A 139 7.64 -2.33 -2.98
N GLU A 140 8.12 -3.04 -4.00
CA GLU A 140 8.29 -4.51 -3.97
C GLU A 140 9.10 -5.00 -2.77
N GLU A 141 10.02 -4.17 -2.33
CA GLU A 141 10.90 -4.37 -1.19
C GLU A 141 10.19 -4.29 0.17
N VAL A 142 9.03 -3.64 0.25
CA VAL A 142 8.36 -3.28 1.51
C VAL A 142 7.28 -4.30 1.91
N ILE A 143 6.65 -4.96 0.94
CA ILE A 143 5.44 -5.79 1.17
C ILE A 143 5.67 -6.92 2.19
N ASN A 144 6.83 -7.57 2.16
CA ASN A 144 7.16 -8.64 3.11
C ASN A 144 7.40 -8.09 4.53
N GLU A 145 7.94 -6.88 4.64
CA GLU A 145 8.21 -6.22 5.91
C GLU A 145 6.93 -5.69 6.57
N VAL A 146 5.87 -5.47 5.81
CA VAL A 146 4.57 -5.00 6.33
C VAL A 146 4.02 -5.94 7.40
N PHE A 147 4.20 -7.25 7.26
CA PHE A 147 3.71 -8.21 8.25
C PHE A 147 4.43 -8.06 9.57
N ASN A 148 5.76 -8.09 9.50
CA ASN A 148 6.61 -7.91 10.65
C ASN A 148 6.32 -6.55 11.31
N PHE A 149 6.08 -5.51 10.51
CA PHE A 149 5.65 -4.21 10.98
C PHE A 149 4.34 -4.30 11.78
N ILE A 150 3.25 -4.82 11.19
CA ILE A 150 1.94 -4.87 11.84
C ILE A 150 2.00 -5.72 13.12
N GLU A 151 2.69 -6.87 13.09
CA GLU A 151 2.86 -7.70 14.29
C GLU A 151 3.63 -6.99 15.41
N ASN A 152 4.61 -6.17 15.05
CA ASN A 152 5.42 -5.42 15.99
C ASN A 152 4.73 -4.15 16.54
N LEU A 153 3.66 -3.64 15.90
CA LEU A 153 2.93 -2.44 16.36
C LEU A 153 2.45 -2.56 17.82
N LEU A 154 2.09 -3.75 18.27
CA LEU A 154 1.60 -4.01 19.62
C LEU A 154 2.70 -4.04 20.69
N ARG A 155 3.97 -4.04 20.27
CA ARG A 155 5.15 -4.14 21.14
C ARG A 155 5.98 -2.87 21.13
N ILE A 156 5.46 -1.79 20.55
CA ILE A 156 6.18 -0.54 20.43
C ILE A 156 6.33 0.10 21.82
N LYS A 157 7.57 0.26 22.26
CA LYS A 157 7.95 1.13 23.38
C LYS A 157 8.22 2.53 22.83
N VAL A 158 7.68 3.57 23.46
CA VAL A 158 8.05 4.95 23.14
C VAL A 158 9.47 5.21 23.63
N LEU A 159 10.33 5.68 22.74
CA LEU A 159 11.71 6.01 23.04
C LEU A 159 11.86 7.48 23.44
N GLN A 160 12.77 7.71 24.38
CA GLN A 160 13.30 9.05 24.61
C GLN A 160 14.46 9.31 23.65
N VAL A 161 14.67 10.58 23.32
CA VAL A 161 15.72 11.05 22.41
C VAL A 161 17.12 10.51 22.77
N PRO A 162 17.59 10.51 24.04
CA PRO A 162 18.89 9.94 24.41
C PRO A 162 19.01 8.43 24.16
N GLU A 163 17.89 7.70 24.09
CA GLU A 163 17.92 6.26 23.79
C GLU A 163 18.23 6.01 22.30
N LEU A 164 17.95 6.96 21.39
CA LEU A 164 18.26 6.83 19.97
C LEU A 164 19.76 6.91 19.65
N GLU A 165 20.54 7.61 20.48
CA GLU A 165 22.00 7.73 20.32
C GLU A 165 22.71 6.36 20.42
N THR A 166 22.02 5.33 20.93
CA THR A 166 22.53 3.95 20.96
C THR A 166 22.65 3.30 19.58
N TYR A 167 22.00 3.88 18.56
CA TYR A 167 22.02 3.37 17.19
C TYR A 167 23.03 4.16 16.34
N GLU A 168 24.18 3.55 16.01
CA GLU A 168 25.28 4.20 15.26
C GLU A 168 24.86 4.75 13.88
N TYR A 169 23.78 4.23 13.31
CA TYR A 169 23.24 4.65 12.01
C TYR A 169 22.19 5.77 12.12
N ILE A 170 21.85 6.23 13.32
CA ILE A 170 20.96 7.37 13.56
C ILE A 170 21.74 8.44 14.30
N ASN A 171 22.07 9.51 13.60
CA ASN A 171 22.71 10.68 14.18
C ASN A 171 21.68 11.77 14.43
N GLU A 172 21.58 12.22 15.67
CA GLU A 172 20.74 13.35 16.02
C GLU A 172 21.47 14.67 15.74
N GLY A 173 21.01 15.41 14.73
CA GLY A 173 21.45 16.77 14.44
C GLY A 173 20.60 17.82 15.16
N GLU A 174 20.92 19.11 15.03
CA GLU A 174 20.18 20.19 15.70
C GLU A 174 18.70 20.25 15.25
N TYR A 175 18.46 20.13 13.94
CA TYR A 175 17.12 20.31 13.32
C TYR A 175 16.54 19.03 12.68
N ALA A 176 17.33 17.96 12.60
CA ALA A 176 16.95 16.74 11.89
C ALA A 176 17.56 15.49 12.52
N TYR A 177 16.90 14.36 12.33
CA TYR A 177 17.47 13.03 12.49
C TYR A 177 18.10 12.61 11.16
N ASN A 178 19.40 12.30 11.18
CA ASN A 178 20.14 11.84 10.01
C ASN A 178 20.35 10.33 10.10
N ILE A 179 19.76 9.60 9.17
CA ILE A 179 19.77 8.14 9.15
C ILE A 179 20.67 7.67 8.00
N ILE A 180 21.65 6.85 8.31
CA ILE A 180 22.58 6.27 7.35
C ILE A 180 22.09 4.87 6.96
N SER A 181 21.68 4.73 5.71
CA SER A 181 21.18 3.46 5.14
C SER A 181 21.89 3.18 3.83
N ASN A 182 22.60 2.05 3.73
CA ASN A 182 23.29 1.60 2.51
C ASN A 182 24.15 2.70 1.83
N ASN A 183 24.97 3.40 2.62
CA ASN A 183 25.81 4.54 2.19
C ASN A 183 25.04 5.75 1.64
N LYS A 184 23.73 5.85 1.90
CA LYS A 184 22.92 7.04 1.66
C LYS A 184 22.49 7.63 2.98
N GLU A 185 22.50 8.95 3.05
CA GLU A 185 22.01 9.70 4.20
C GLU A 185 20.60 10.20 3.92
N PHE A 186 19.69 9.92 4.85
CA PHE A 186 18.31 10.38 4.83
C PHE A 186 18.11 11.33 6.01
N SER A 187 17.70 12.56 5.74
CA SER A 187 17.47 13.57 6.77
C SER A 187 15.97 13.76 7.00
N LEU A 188 15.52 13.57 8.24
CA LEU A 188 14.14 13.75 8.68
C LEU A 188 14.07 14.92 9.65
N SER A 189 13.31 15.96 9.31
CA SER A 189 13.14 17.14 10.18
C SER A 189 12.48 16.76 11.51
N LYS A 190 13.09 17.17 12.62
CA LYS A 190 12.56 16.94 13.98
C LYS A 190 11.21 17.59 14.21
N ASP A 191 10.99 18.77 13.62
CA ASP A 191 9.72 19.51 13.74
C ASP A 191 8.52 18.74 13.18
N LEU A 192 8.81 17.78 12.29
CA LEU A 192 7.80 16.89 11.72
C LEU A 192 7.60 15.62 12.54
N ILE A 193 8.44 15.27 13.50
CA ILE A 193 8.35 14.03 14.28
C ILE A 193 7.69 14.32 15.63
N GLU A 194 6.57 13.65 15.89
CA GLU A 194 5.82 13.79 17.14
C GLU A 194 6.24 12.75 18.17
N THR A 195 6.47 11.52 17.73
CA THR A 195 6.80 10.41 18.64
C THR A 195 7.76 9.46 17.95
N ILE A 196 8.68 8.90 18.73
CA ILE A 196 9.58 7.84 18.28
C ILE A 196 9.30 6.59 19.10
N GLY A 197 9.12 5.47 18.40
CA GLY A 197 8.85 4.18 18.99
C GLY A 197 9.85 3.13 18.57
N GLU A 198 9.96 2.06 19.35
CA GLU A 198 10.84 0.93 19.08
C GLU A 198 10.11 -0.39 19.32
N SER A 199 10.31 -1.34 18.42
CA SER A 199 10.02 -2.76 18.63
C SER A 199 11.31 -3.58 18.56
N ASN A 200 11.23 -4.90 18.68
CA ASN A 200 12.41 -5.76 18.60
C ASN A 200 13.23 -5.52 17.32
N ASP A 201 12.54 -5.43 16.18
CA ASP A 201 13.19 -5.44 14.86
C ASP A 201 13.24 -4.05 14.19
N TYR A 202 12.44 -3.09 14.67
CA TYR A 202 12.24 -1.81 14.01
C TYR A 202 12.26 -0.60 14.95
N ILE A 203 12.68 0.54 14.40
CA ILE A 203 12.51 1.89 14.97
C ILE A 203 11.47 2.63 14.13
N PHE A 204 10.57 3.37 14.78
CA PHE A 204 9.46 4.08 14.16
C PHE A 204 9.54 5.57 14.48
N LEU A 205 9.55 6.43 13.47
CA LEU A 205 9.43 7.87 13.63
C LEU A 205 8.06 8.29 13.09
N ILE A 206 7.17 8.64 14.01
CA ILE A 206 5.78 8.99 13.73
C ILE A 206 5.70 10.49 13.53
N SER A 207 5.25 10.91 12.35
CA SER A 207 5.16 12.30 12.00
C SER A 207 3.93 12.96 12.60
N ARG A 208 4.09 14.24 12.97
CA ARG A 208 3.00 15.16 13.23
C ARG A 208 2.15 15.31 11.98
N LYS A 209 0.85 15.55 12.18
CA LYS A 209 -0.17 15.73 11.15
C LYS A 209 0.31 16.65 10.01
N TYR A 210 0.54 16.08 8.83
CA TYR A 210 0.81 16.83 7.61
C TYR A 210 -0.49 16.91 6.79
N GLY A 211 -1.23 18.01 6.97
CA GLY A 211 -2.55 18.17 6.34
C GLY A 211 -3.59 17.18 6.90
N LEU A 212 -4.04 16.23 6.09
CA LEU A 212 -5.02 15.19 6.48
C LEU A 212 -4.37 13.87 6.93
N PHE A 213 -3.05 13.69 6.78
CA PHE A 213 -2.39 12.38 6.94
C PHE A 213 -1.23 12.43 7.94
N ASN A 214 -1.03 11.36 8.69
CA ASN A 214 0.20 11.15 9.47
C ASN A 214 1.12 10.21 8.67
N LYS A 215 2.44 10.37 8.77
CA LYS A 215 3.41 9.42 8.20
C LYS A 215 4.08 8.62 9.30
N ILE A 216 4.38 7.36 9.03
CA ILE A 216 5.28 6.57 9.88
C ILE A 216 6.49 6.22 9.03
N TYR A 217 7.64 6.77 9.41
CA TYR A 217 8.93 6.29 8.91
C TYR A 217 9.35 5.11 9.77
N TYR A 218 9.76 4.02 9.15
CA TYR A 218 10.27 2.86 9.88
C TYR A 218 11.67 2.50 9.39
N ILE A 219 12.49 2.02 10.31
CA ILE A 219 13.87 1.62 10.07
C ILE A 219 14.05 0.20 10.59
N GLU A 220 14.45 -0.73 9.73
CA GLU A 220 14.79 -2.09 10.15
C GLU A 220 16.18 -2.11 10.78
N LYS A 221 16.30 -2.60 12.02
CA LYS A 221 17.57 -2.55 12.78
C LYS A 221 18.67 -3.42 12.17
N SER A 222 18.30 -4.54 11.53
CA SER A 222 19.23 -5.53 10.98
C SER A 222 19.87 -5.08 9.66
N THR A 223 19.08 -4.43 8.80
CA THR A 223 19.49 -4.03 7.44
C THR A 223 19.69 -2.53 7.28
N THR A 224 19.30 -1.73 8.29
CA THR A 224 19.21 -0.27 8.27
C THR A 224 18.35 0.29 7.15
N LYS A 225 17.49 -0.53 6.54
CA LYS A 225 16.59 -0.11 5.47
C LYS A 225 15.49 0.79 6.02
N ILE A 226 15.16 1.84 5.27
CA ILE A 226 14.14 2.82 5.61
C ILE A 226 12.93 2.66 4.71
N GLY A 227 11.73 2.70 5.30
CA GLY A 227 10.47 2.79 4.56
C GLY A 227 9.53 3.86 5.12
N GLU A 228 8.46 4.13 4.36
CA GLU A 228 7.44 5.13 4.68
C GLU A 228 6.03 4.51 4.60
N LEU A 229 5.17 4.84 5.55
CA LEU A 229 3.76 4.46 5.62
C LEU A 229 2.90 5.72 5.76
N ILE A 230 1.71 5.72 5.17
CA ILE A 230 0.76 6.83 5.25
C ILE A 230 -0.44 6.39 6.10
N MET A 231 -0.69 7.05 7.22
CA MET A 231 -1.88 6.83 8.03
C MET A 231 -3.02 7.76 7.59
N ILE A 232 -4.19 7.17 7.34
CA ILE A 232 -5.36 7.87 6.78
C ILE A 232 -6.41 8.18 7.83
N THR A 233 -6.40 7.47 8.97
CA THR A 233 -7.37 7.73 10.04
C THR A 233 -6.69 8.10 11.35
N GLN A 234 -7.37 9.00 12.05
CA GLN A 234 -6.98 9.54 13.34
C GLN A 234 -7.03 8.43 14.40
N MET A 235 -5.91 8.26 15.09
CA MET A 235 -5.88 7.56 16.38
C MET A 235 -6.73 8.36 17.36
N ASP A 236 -7.75 7.75 17.96
CA ASP A 236 -8.21 8.25 19.26
C ASP A 236 -7.06 8.05 20.25
N ASN A 237 -6.71 9.13 20.97
CA ASN A 237 -5.50 9.37 21.78
C ASN A 237 -5.23 8.38 22.94
N SER A 238 -5.49 7.09 22.78
CA SER A 238 -5.38 6.07 23.84
C SER A 238 -4.10 5.23 23.75
N TRP A 239 -3.09 5.68 23.02
CA TRP A 239 -1.72 5.15 23.16
C TRP A 239 -0.99 5.89 24.28
N ILE A 240 -1.50 5.75 25.51
CA ILE A 240 -0.77 5.94 26.78
C ILE A 240 -1.27 4.89 27.76
#